data_AF-A0A3C1Q1B4-F1
#
_entry.id   AF-A0A3C1Q1B4-F1
#
_cell.length_a   1.000
_cell.length_b   1.000
_cell.length_c   1.000
_cell.angle_alpha   90.00
_cell.angle_beta   90.00
_cell.angle_gamma   90.00
#
_symmetry.space_group_name_H-M   'P 1'
#
loop_
_entity.id
_entity.type
_entity.pdbx_description
1 polymer ?
#
loop_
_entity_poly.entity_id
_entity_poly.type
_entity_poly.pdbx_seq_one_letter_code
_entity_poly.pdbx_strand_id
1 'polypeptide(L)'
;MILDALDVEKEGLWGMTYLDLWTRGGSYKLGDDWIENITKASINSATPTIVDRMKNTFVTNYPMRDAAVYFGWYTQHRNGPFLNDQMQFKKGAIAAHLHSFSGAQLLNPAKNWSVGLIDRGAAATLGNVWEPYLGFTHRFDIFYDRLLKNYSLVEAAYMSINVLSWQNIVIGDPLYRPFKTTTVRTNAMVKDRDYKLIRYAQSRFPDPEIRLAELLKAAERTKSGTVYEMVAFHTLEGGNNEQAAKGFRRAKELFTDSADKLRQDLHLVELERRRDKIPDAIKILKQAKKAYKDIPEVKAVEGLLTILDPPSPPLTKPKN
;
A
#
# COMPACT_ATOMS: atom_id res chain seq x y z
N MET A 1 -6.56 17.36 -7.57
CA MET A 1 -6.54 17.51 -6.09
C MET A 1 -7.85 18.07 -5.53
N ILE A 2 -8.20 19.35 -5.70
CA ILE A 2 -9.41 19.95 -5.06
C ILE A 2 -10.72 19.35 -5.60
N LEU A 3 -10.87 19.27 -6.93
CA LEU A 3 -12.08 18.66 -7.51
C LEU A 3 -12.21 17.18 -7.15
N ASP A 4 -11.08 16.47 -7.06
CA ASP A 4 -11.05 15.07 -6.63
C ASP A 4 -11.54 14.92 -5.19
N ALA A 5 -11.15 15.83 -4.29
CA ALA A 5 -11.62 15.87 -2.91
C ALA A 5 -13.15 16.03 -2.84
N LEU A 6 -13.72 16.96 -3.61
CA LEU A 6 -15.17 17.18 -3.66
C LEU A 6 -15.94 15.97 -4.21
N ASP A 7 -15.42 15.31 -5.24
CA ASP A 7 -16.03 14.09 -5.80
C ASP A 7 -15.98 12.95 -4.78
N VAL A 8 -14.83 12.75 -4.14
CA VAL A 8 -14.62 11.64 -3.20
C VAL A 8 -15.39 11.84 -1.91
N GLU A 9 -15.57 13.07 -1.44
CA GLU A 9 -16.47 13.33 -0.31
C GLU A 9 -17.92 12.93 -0.60
N LYS A 10 -18.37 13.03 -1.84
CA LYS A 10 -19.73 12.64 -2.27
C LYS A 10 -19.84 11.14 -2.53
N GLU A 11 -18.87 10.54 -3.21
CA GLU A 11 -18.93 9.15 -3.68
C GLU A 11 -18.30 8.14 -2.70
N GLY A 12 -17.37 8.60 -1.86
CA GLY A 12 -16.54 7.81 -0.96
C GLY A 12 -15.17 7.47 -1.56
N LEU A 13 -14.16 7.35 -0.69
CA LEU A 13 -12.84 6.85 -1.06
C LEU A 13 -12.84 5.32 -1.03
N TRP A 14 -12.72 4.71 -2.20
CA TRP A 14 -12.74 3.25 -2.41
C TRP A 14 -11.44 2.80 -3.08
N GLY A 15 -10.78 1.81 -2.51
CA GLY A 15 -9.53 1.27 -3.05
C GLY A 15 -8.76 0.49 -1.99
N MET A 16 -7.49 0.22 -2.30
CA MET A 16 -6.56 -0.50 -1.46
C MET A 16 -5.71 0.45 -0.60
N THR A 17 -5.35 -0.02 0.58
CA THR A 17 -4.36 0.57 1.47
C THR A 17 -3.05 -0.17 1.28
N TYR A 18 -1.98 0.56 0.96
CA TYR A 18 -0.63 0.03 0.82
C TYR A 18 0.27 0.57 1.91
N LEU A 19 0.88 -0.32 2.67
CA LEU A 19 1.75 0.01 3.80
C LEU A 19 3.12 -0.57 3.53
N ASP A 20 4.15 0.25 3.61
CA ASP A 20 5.52 -0.09 3.22
C ASP A 20 6.44 0.10 4.42
N LEU A 21 6.70 -0.99 5.15
CA LEU A 21 7.57 -0.96 6.32
C LEU A 21 9.03 -1.10 5.92
N TRP A 22 9.92 -0.59 6.77
CA TRP A 22 11.35 -0.69 6.53
C TRP A 22 12.00 -1.86 7.26
N THR A 23 11.46 -2.24 8.43
CA THR A 23 11.80 -3.46 9.19
C THR A 23 13.28 -3.68 9.56
N ARG A 24 14.14 -2.63 9.53
CA ARG A 24 15.55 -2.77 9.98
C ARG A 24 15.78 -2.56 11.47
N GLY A 25 14.80 -2.05 12.20
CA GLY A 25 14.85 -1.86 13.67
C GLY A 25 15.71 -0.67 14.13
N GLY A 26 16.18 -0.73 15.37
CA GLY A 26 16.98 0.34 16.00
C GLY A 26 16.19 1.65 16.17
N SER A 27 16.84 2.78 15.91
CA SER A 27 16.23 4.13 16.01
C SER A 27 15.05 4.36 15.06
N TYR A 28 14.86 3.49 14.08
CA TYR A 28 13.80 3.59 13.08
C TYR A 28 12.55 2.77 13.42
N LYS A 29 12.61 1.96 14.50
CA LYS A 29 11.49 1.14 14.98
C LYS A 29 10.23 1.98 15.24
N LEU A 30 10.38 3.21 15.73
CA LEU A 30 9.24 4.07 16.00
C LEU A 30 8.44 4.40 14.73
N GLY A 31 9.10 4.54 13.57
CA GLY A 31 8.42 4.77 12.28
C GLY A 31 7.69 3.51 11.81
N ASP A 32 8.34 2.34 11.93
CA ASP A 32 7.70 1.05 11.68
C ASP A 32 6.46 0.86 12.58
N ASP A 33 6.55 1.22 13.86
CA ASP A 33 5.44 1.09 14.83
C ASP A 33 4.22 1.95 14.43
N TRP A 34 4.43 3.13 13.86
CA TRP A 34 3.32 3.95 13.35
C TRP A 34 2.62 3.27 12.18
N ILE A 35 3.39 2.73 11.23
CA ILE A 35 2.81 1.99 10.09
C ILE A 35 2.14 0.70 10.57
N GLU A 36 2.69 0.00 11.57
CA GLU A 36 2.03 -1.17 12.18
C GLU A 36 0.72 -0.84 12.88
N ASN A 37 0.64 0.32 13.54
CA ASN A 37 -0.63 0.78 14.13
C ASN A 37 -1.67 1.02 13.02
N ILE A 38 -1.24 1.55 11.86
CA ILE A 38 -2.11 1.65 10.68
C ILE A 38 -2.47 0.26 10.17
N THR A 39 -1.55 -0.71 10.11
CA THR A 39 -1.84 -2.10 9.72
C THR A 39 -2.95 -2.68 10.59
N LYS A 40 -2.84 -2.58 11.92
CA LYS A 40 -3.85 -3.06 12.87
C LYS A 40 -5.20 -2.35 12.68
N ALA A 41 -5.18 -1.04 12.46
CA ALA A 41 -6.40 -0.26 12.24
C ALA A 41 -7.03 -0.60 10.88
N SER A 42 -6.24 -0.79 9.83
CA SER A 42 -6.67 -1.00 8.44
C SER A 42 -7.17 -2.41 8.18
N ILE A 43 -6.54 -3.45 8.75
CA ILE A 43 -7.02 -4.83 8.68
C ILE A 43 -8.36 -5.02 9.41
N ASN A 44 -8.59 -4.25 10.48
CA ASN A 44 -9.84 -4.25 11.24
C ASN A 44 -10.86 -3.22 10.72
N SER A 45 -10.45 -2.33 9.83
CA SER A 45 -11.36 -1.41 9.14
C SER A 45 -11.61 -1.92 7.73
N ALA A 46 -12.66 -1.39 7.13
CA ALA A 46 -13.26 -1.89 5.91
C ALA A 46 -12.45 -1.62 4.62
N THR A 47 -11.12 -1.70 4.66
CA THR A 47 -10.21 -1.40 3.54
C THR A 47 -9.27 -2.57 3.28
N PRO A 48 -9.25 -3.13 2.05
CA PRO A 48 -8.22 -4.08 1.67
C PRO A 48 -6.84 -3.51 1.92
N THR A 49 -6.00 -4.24 2.65
CA THR A 49 -4.70 -3.75 3.07
C THR A 49 -3.61 -4.71 2.63
N ILE A 50 -2.59 -4.16 1.98
CA ILE A 50 -1.36 -4.85 1.58
C ILE A 50 -0.22 -4.24 2.38
N VAL A 51 0.56 -5.09 3.04
CA VAL A 51 1.69 -4.69 3.88
C VAL A 51 2.96 -5.30 3.32
N ASP A 52 3.89 -4.46 2.85
CA ASP A 52 5.25 -4.88 2.57
C ASP A 52 6.04 -4.90 3.88
N ARG A 53 6.65 -6.06 4.15
CA ARG A 53 7.42 -6.34 5.37
C ARG A 53 8.89 -6.61 5.05
N MET A 54 9.33 -6.31 3.83
CA MET A 54 10.73 -6.46 3.45
C MET A 54 11.61 -5.38 4.10
N LYS A 55 12.93 -5.65 4.14
CA LYS A 55 13.93 -4.66 4.58
C LYS A 55 14.15 -3.51 3.59
N ASN A 56 13.61 -3.69 2.40
CA ASN A 56 13.61 -2.74 1.30
C ASN A 56 12.16 -2.32 1.10
N THR A 57 11.94 -1.13 0.54
CA THR A 57 10.61 -0.69 0.14
C THR A 57 10.02 -1.62 -0.93
N PHE A 58 8.73 -1.43 -1.24
CA PHE A 58 8.11 -2.04 -2.43
C PHE A 58 9.07 -1.96 -3.63
N VAL A 59 9.27 -3.09 -4.30
CA VAL A 59 10.22 -3.21 -5.40
C VAL A 59 9.79 -2.37 -6.61
N THR A 60 10.77 -2.04 -7.46
CA THR A 60 10.57 -1.26 -8.68
C THR A 60 9.42 -1.83 -9.53
N ASN A 61 8.48 -0.98 -9.89
CA ASN A 61 7.27 -1.32 -10.65
C ASN A 61 6.43 -2.41 -9.97
N TYR A 62 6.39 -2.47 -8.64
CA TYR A 62 5.43 -3.31 -7.94
C TYR A 62 4.01 -3.05 -8.51
N PRO A 63 3.18 -4.08 -8.79
CA PRO A 63 1.86 -3.91 -9.42
C PRO A 63 0.83 -3.30 -8.47
N MET A 64 0.99 -2.03 -8.11
CA MET A 64 0.12 -1.31 -7.19
C MET A 64 -1.17 -0.91 -7.90
N ARG A 65 -2.31 -1.51 -7.52
CA ARG A 65 -3.62 -1.28 -8.13
C ARG A 65 -4.55 -0.56 -7.17
N ASP A 66 -5.37 0.34 -7.71
CA ASP A 66 -6.47 0.98 -6.98
C ASP A 66 -6.00 1.60 -5.64
N ALA A 67 -4.78 2.12 -5.59
CA ALA A 67 -4.20 2.67 -4.37
C ALA A 67 -4.96 3.91 -3.92
N ALA A 68 -5.71 3.79 -2.83
CA ALA A 68 -6.45 4.88 -2.20
C ALA A 68 -5.70 5.45 -0.98
N VAL A 69 -4.91 4.62 -0.31
CA VAL A 69 -4.07 5.02 0.82
C VAL A 69 -2.68 4.44 0.65
N TYR A 70 -1.64 5.26 0.86
CA TYR A 70 -0.26 4.81 0.91
C TYR A 70 0.50 5.45 2.08
N PHE A 71 1.17 4.63 2.88
CA PHE A 71 2.15 5.06 3.87
C PHE A 71 3.42 4.23 3.74
N GLY A 72 4.58 4.87 3.57
CA GLY A 72 5.85 4.15 3.45
C GLY A 72 7.02 4.69 4.25
N TRP A 73 8.05 3.84 4.39
CA TRP A 73 9.26 4.03 5.22
C TRP A 73 10.38 3.10 4.71
N TYR A 74 11.66 3.44 4.63
CA TYR A 74 12.36 4.71 4.62
C TYR A 74 13.39 4.69 3.48
N THR A 75 13.24 5.57 2.50
CA THR A 75 14.28 5.81 1.48
C THR A 75 14.23 7.25 0.98
N GLN A 76 15.34 7.76 0.45
CA GLN A 76 15.50 9.18 0.14
C GLN A 76 14.71 9.63 -1.09
N HIS A 77 14.66 8.79 -2.11
CA HIS A 77 14.07 9.14 -3.39
C HIS A 77 12.89 8.25 -3.70
N ARG A 78 11.87 8.83 -4.34
CA ARG A 78 10.75 8.09 -4.92
C ARG A 78 11.25 6.86 -5.67
N ASN A 79 10.69 5.71 -5.34
CA ASN A 79 11.06 4.44 -5.93
C ASN A 79 9.85 3.50 -6.03
N GLY A 80 10.12 2.21 -6.24
CA GLY A 80 9.11 1.17 -6.16
C GLY A 80 8.03 1.29 -7.24
N PRO A 81 6.73 1.19 -6.91
CA PRO A 81 5.63 1.29 -7.86
C PRO A 81 5.57 2.66 -8.55
N PHE A 82 6.08 3.70 -7.89
CA PHE A 82 6.06 5.08 -8.39
C PHE A 82 7.15 5.39 -9.42
N LEU A 83 7.87 4.36 -9.90
CA LEU A 83 8.72 4.44 -11.08
C LEU A 83 8.03 3.93 -12.36
N ASN A 84 6.87 3.27 -12.22
CA ASN A 84 6.06 2.86 -13.37
C ASN A 84 5.18 4.02 -13.82
N ASP A 85 5.37 4.55 -15.01
CA ASP A 85 4.61 5.71 -15.51
C ASP A 85 3.10 5.43 -15.68
N GLN A 86 2.71 4.15 -15.73
CA GLN A 86 1.31 3.73 -15.78
C GLN A 86 0.64 3.68 -14.40
N MET A 87 1.43 3.70 -13.32
CA MET A 87 0.88 3.71 -11.97
C MET A 87 0.25 5.07 -11.67
N GLN A 88 -1.03 5.05 -11.30
CA GLN A 88 -1.78 6.19 -10.81
C GLN A 88 -2.53 5.79 -9.53
N PHE A 89 -2.56 6.70 -8.57
CA PHE A 89 -3.42 6.62 -7.41
C PHE A 89 -4.89 6.76 -7.81
N LYS A 90 -5.77 6.24 -6.95
CA LYS A 90 -7.20 6.52 -7.07
C LYS A 90 -7.46 8.00 -6.86
N LYS A 91 -8.47 8.50 -7.55
CA LYS A 91 -9.04 9.82 -7.28
C LYS A 91 -9.29 9.97 -5.78
N GLY A 92 -8.77 11.05 -5.18
CA GLY A 92 -8.89 11.32 -3.75
C GLY A 92 -7.88 10.61 -2.85
N ALA A 93 -6.90 9.89 -3.40
CA ALA A 93 -5.98 9.13 -2.57
C ALA A 93 -5.16 10.01 -1.62
N ILE A 94 -4.86 9.46 -0.44
CA ILE A 94 -3.91 10.04 0.51
C ILE A 94 -2.65 9.19 0.46
N ALA A 95 -1.51 9.83 0.21
CA ALA A 95 -0.23 9.14 0.12
C ALA A 95 0.85 9.92 0.85
N ALA A 96 1.62 9.28 1.72
CA ALA A 96 2.78 9.89 2.35
C ALA A 96 3.93 8.89 2.48
N HIS A 97 5.15 9.36 2.34
CA HIS A 97 6.33 8.56 2.63
C HIS A 97 7.15 9.28 3.69
N LEU A 98 7.44 8.55 4.76
CA LEU A 98 8.19 9.07 5.88
C LEU A 98 9.65 9.13 5.43
N HIS A 99 10.14 10.34 5.19
CA HIS A 99 11.54 10.63 4.88
C HIS A 99 11.86 12.06 5.32
N SER A 100 13.09 12.31 5.74
CA SER A 100 13.51 13.59 6.33
C SER A 100 13.37 14.79 5.39
N PHE A 101 13.50 14.57 4.08
CA PHE A 101 13.36 15.62 3.06
C PHE A 101 12.22 15.35 2.09
N SER A 102 11.20 14.58 2.52
CA SER A 102 10.09 14.15 1.66
C SER A 102 9.40 15.31 0.95
N GLY A 103 9.30 16.48 1.60
CA GLY A 103 8.64 17.68 1.09
C GLY A 103 9.57 18.71 0.42
N ALA A 104 10.86 18.41 0.29
CA ALA A 104 11.80 19.30 -0.38
C ALA A 104 11.67 19.21 -1.91
N GLN A 105 12.04 20.29 -2.63
CA GLN A 105 12.12 20.34 -4.10
C GLN A 105 10.80 20.04 -4.83
N LEU A 106 9.71 20.69 -4.43
CA LEU A 106 8.35 20.46 -4.96
C LEU A 106 8.15 20.75 -6.46
N LEU A 107 9.17 21.27 -7.16
CA LEU A 107 9.15 21.48 -8.61
C LEU A 107 9.77 20.32 -9.40
N ASN A 108 10.31 19.30 -8.73
CA ASN A 108 10.95 18.17 -9.38
C ASN A 108 10.34 16.83 -8.90
N PRO A 109 9.35 16.26 -9.62
CA PRO A 109 8.69 15.01 -9.23
C PRO A 109 9.63 13.79 -9.21
N ALA A 110 10.80 13.87 -9.87
CA ALA A 110 11.81 12.82 -9.84
C ALA A 110 12.67 12.85 -8.57
N LYS A 111 12.51 13.86 -7.70
CA LYS A 111 13.24 14.01 -6.44
C LYS A 111 12.27 13.93 -5.25
N ASN A 112 12.75 13.33 -4.16
CA ASN A 112 12.02 13.17 -2.89
C ASN A 112 10.64 12.52 -3.09
N TRP A 113 9.65 12.82 -2.24
CA TRP A 113 8.42 12.04 -2.14
C TRP A 113 7.14 12.82 -2.37
N SER A 114 6.91 13.94 -1.68
CA SER A 114 5.60 14.62 -1.69
C SER A 114 5.16 15.01 -3.10
N VAL A 115 5.99 15.73 -3.87
CA VAL A 115 5.67 16.05 -5.27
C VAL A 115 5.58 14.81 -6.14
N GLY A 116 6.43 13.81 -5.88
CA GLY A 116 6.44 12.55 -6.61
C GLY A 116 5.18 11.71 -6.42
N LEU A 117 4.49 11.84 -5.29
CA LEU A 117 3.20 11.20 -5.00
C LEU A 117 2.04 11.98 -5.63
N ILE A 118 2.09 13.32 -5.58
CA ILE A 118 1.12 14.20 -6.27
C ILE A 118 1.17 13.97 -7.80
N ASP A 119 2.37 13.82 -8.37
CA ASP A 119 2.61 13.49 -9.78
C ASP A 119 1.92 12.17 -10.21
N ARG A 120 1.74 11.23 -9.27
CA ARG A 120 1.01 9.98 -9.50
C ARG A 120 -0.48 10.06 -9.13
N GLY A 121 -1.01 11.26 -8.92
CA GLY A 121 -2.44 11.50 -8.73
C GLY A 121 -2.92 11.45 -7.28
N ALA A 122 -2.03 11.44 -6.28
CA ALA A 122 -2.47 11.61 -4.89
C ALA A 122 -3.17 12.96 -4.72
N ALA A 123 -4.32 12.98 -4.04
CA ALA A 123 -5.05 14.21 -3.75
C ALA A 123 -4.49 14.93 -2.51
N ALA A 124 -3.83 14.18 -1.62
CA ALA A 124 -3.24 14.70 -0.41
C ALA A 124 -1.93 13.99 -0.05
N THR A 125 -0.96 14.75 0.47
CA THR A 125 0.30 14.22 1.01
C THR A 125 0.83 15.06 2.18
N LEU A 126 1.76 14.48 2.91
CA LEU A 126 2.53 15.13 3.98
C LEU A 126 4.00 15.20 3.58
N GLY A 127 4.75 16.11 4.18
CA GLY A 127 6.18 16.18 3.94
C GLY A 127 6.96 17.00 4.95
N ASN A 128 8.28 16.88 4.88
CA ASN A 128 9.23 17.67 5.64
C ASN A 128 10.19 18.37 4.67
N VAL A 129 10.33 19.69 4.78
CA VAL A 129 11.22 20.47 3.90
C VAL A 129 12.69 20.31 4.31
N TRP A 130 12.94 20.14 5.61
CA TRP A 130 14.27 19.96 6.20
C TRP A 130 14.25 18.88 7.28
N GLU A 131 15.45 18.37 7.63
CA GLU A 131 15.69 17.24 8.53
C GLU A 131 14.96 17.38 9.88
N PRO A 132 13.83 16.68 10.09
CA PRO A 132 13.02 16.81 11.29
C PRO A 132 13.54 15.95 12.45
N TYR A 133 14.45 15.00 12.19
CA TYR A 133 14.50 13.74 12.94
C TYR A 133 13.13 13.06 12.99
N LEU A 134 13.07 11.80 13.41
CA LEU A 134 11.79 11.08 13.45
C LEU A 134 10.75 11.79 14.35
N GLY A 135 11.17 12.36 15.48
CA GLY A 135 10.27 12.93 16.48
C GLY A 135 9.48 14.17 16.04
N PHE A 136 9.96 14.96 15.07
CA PHE A 136 9.25 16.16 14.58
C PHE A 136 8.50 15.95 13.27
N THR A 137 8.48 14.71 12.76
CA THR A 137 7.63 14.34 11.63
C THR A 137 6.16 14.21 12.04
N HIS A 138 5.27 14.14 11.04
CA HIS A 138 3.89 13.75 11.25
C HIS A 138 3.80 12.28 11.69
N ARG A 139 3.12 12.04 12.81
CA ARG A 139 2.77 10.70 13.26
C ARG A 139 1.70 10.10 12.36
N PHE A 140 2.11 9.22 11.46
CA PHE A 140 1.23 8.63 10.45
C PHE A 140 0.04 7.86 11.05
N ASP A 141 0.25 7.18 12.19
CA ASP A 141 -0.83 6.49 12.91
C ASP A 141 -1.91 7.44 13.42
N ILE A 142 -1.51 8.57 14.02
CA ILE A 142 -2.44 9.61 14.46
C ILE A 142 -3.15 10.24 13.25
N PHE A 143 -2.39 10.61 12.22
CA PHE A 143 -2.94 11.22 11.01
C PHE A 143 -4.02 10.34 10.37
N TYR A 144 -3.73 9.05 10.16
CA TYR A 144 -4.68 8.09 9.61
C TYR A 144 -5.93 7.94 10.49
N ASP A 145 -5.77 7.81 11.81
CA ASP A 145 -6.89 7.73 12.75
C ASP A 145 -7.79 8.99 12.70
N ARG A 146 -7.21 10.19 12.61
CA ARG A 146 -7.99 11.43 12.51
C ARG A 146 -8.78 11.50 11.21
N LEU A 147 -8.19 11.09 10.09
CA LEU A 147 -8.91 11.00 8.82
C LEU A 147 -10.10 10.02 8.92
N LEU A 148 -9.91 8.84 9.53
CA LEU A 148 -10.98 7.87 9.74
C LEU A 148 -12.11 8.41 10.64
N LYS A 149 -11.79 9.31 11.57
CA LYS A 149 -12.75 10.02 12.44
C LYS A 149 -13.38 11.25 11.77
N ASN A 150 -13.21 11.40 10.45
CA ASN A 150 -13.83 12.44 9.63
C ASN A 150 -13.37 13.87 9.97
N TYR A 151 -12.19 14.03 10.58
CA TYR A 151 -11.50 15.32 10.61
C TYR A 151 -11.04 15.67 9.18
N SER A 152 -10.96 16.96 8.89
CA SER A 152 -10.40 17.45 7.62
C SER A 152 -8.90 17.19 7.53
N LEU A 153 -8.37 17.23 6.32
CA LEU A 153 -6.95 17.01 6.03
C LEU A 153 -6.04 17.89 6.90
N VAL A 154 -6.35 19.19 7.01
CA VAL A 154 -5.52 20.12 7.80
C VAL A 154 -5.63 19.86 9.30
N GLU A 155 -6.83 19.55 9.81
CA GLU A 155 -7.03 19.19 11.21
C GLU A 155 -6.24 17.92 11.56
N ALA A 156 -6.36 16.88 10.73
CA ALA A 156 -5.64 15.62 10.91
C ALA A 156 -4.12 15.83 10.87
N ALA A 157 -3.62 16.62 9.92
CA ALA A 157 -2.19 16.91 9.78
C ALA A 157 -1.64 17.60 11.04
N TYR A 158 -2.28 18.68 11.49
CA TYR A 158 -1.82 19.45 12.66
C TYR A 158 -2.02 18.69 13.99
N MET A 159 -3.00 17.80 14.09
CA MET A 159 -3.13 16.91 15.26
C MET A 159 -2.06 15.81 15.31
N SER A 160 -1.35 15.56 14.21
CA SER A 160 -0.36 14.49 14.10
C SER A 160 1.09 14.92 14.28
N ILE A 161 1.36 16.23 14.38
CA ILE A 161 2.70 16.76 14.63
C ILE A 161 2.91 17.09 16.10
N ASN A 162 4.12 16.87 16.60
CA ASN A 162 4.49 17.19 17.97
C ASN A 162 4.98 18.63 18.14
N VAL A 163 5.34 19.30 17.04
CA VAL A 163 5.91 20.65 17.04
C VAL A 163 5.37 21.48 15.88
N LEU A 164 5.06 22.75 16.15
CA LEU A 164 4.62 23.71 15.12
C LEU A 164 5.78 24.52 14.53
N SER A 165 6.88 24.68 15.27
CA SER A 165 8.04 25.48 14.86
C SER A 165 9.01 24.74 13.93
N TRP A 166 8.54 23.75 13.18
CA TRP A 166 9.34 23.00 12.20
C TRP A 166 8.72 23.08 10.80
N GLN A 167 9.54 22.84 9.78
CA GLN A 167 9.17 22.95 8.36
C GLN A 167 8.39 21.73 7.84
N ASN A 168 7.37 21.32 8.61
CA ASN A 168 6.37 20.32 8.24
C ASN A 168 5.38 20.94 7.24
N ILE A 169 4.99 20.18 6.22
CA ILE A 169 3.99 20.60 5.23
C ILE A 169 2.89 19.56 5.05
N VAL A 170 1.70 20.07 4.73
CA VAL A 170 0.56 19.31 4.22
C VAL A 170 0.18 19.89 2.86
N ILE A 171 0.00 19.04 1.85
CA ILE A 171 -0.39 19.43 0.50
C ILE A 171 -1.71 18.74 0.18
N GLY A 172 -2.72 19.52 -0.20
CA GLY A 172 -4.06 19.04 -0.56
C GLY A 172 -5.12 20.12 -0.26
N ASP A 173 -6.39 19.80 -0.49
CA ASP A 173 -7.50 20.65 -0.04
C ASP A 173 -7.58 20.60 1.51
N PRO A 174 -7.42 21.74 2.22
CA PRO A 174 -7.41 21.76 3.68
C PRO A 174 -8.68 21.16 4.31
N LEU A 175 -9.84 21.30 3.65
CA LEU A 175 -11.13 20.84 4.16
C LEU A 175 -11.45 19.39 3.78
N TYR A 176 -10.60 18.74 2.98
CA TYR A 176 -10.87 17.40 2.47
C TYR A 176 -11.07 16.36 3.59
N ARG A 177 -12.18 15.63 3.52
CA ARG A 177 -12.56 14.54 4.42
C ARG A 177 -12.73 13.22 3.65
N PRO A 178 -11.63 12.46 3.43
CA PRO A 178 -11.66 11.27 2.56
C PRO A 178 -12.60 10.15 3.01
N PHE A 179 -12.88 10.06 4.30
CA PHE A 179 -13.74 9.03 4.90
C PHE A 179 -15.11 9.56 5.35
N LYS A 180 -15.54 10.71 4.80
CA LYS A 180 -16.87 11.29 5.06
C LYS A 180 -18.00 10.37 4.62
N THR A 181 -17.87 9.78 3.43
CA THR A 181 -18.85 8.87 2.86
C THR A 181 -18.33 7.44 2.91
N THR A 182 -18.72 6.72 3.96
CA THR A 182 -18.30 5.32 4.21
C THR A 182 -19.47 4.34 4.24
N THR A 183 -20.70 4.80 4.46
CA THR A 183 -21.88 3.94 4.48
C THR A 183 -22.16 3.37 3.09
N VAL A 184 -22.30 2.05 3.01
CA VAL A 184 -22.60 1.35 1.76
C VAL A 184 -24.07 0.97 1.71
N ARG A 185 -24.77 1.41 0.67
CA ARG A 185 -26.12 0.93 0.30
C ARG A 185 -25.99 -0.10 -0.81
N THR A 186 -26.73 -1.20 -0.73
CA THR A 186 -26.65 -2.33 -1.68
C THR A 186 -26.98 -1.93 -3.12
N ASN A 187 -27.93 -1.00 -3.31
CA ASN A 187 -28.27 -0.45 -4.63
C ASN A 187 -27.17 0.44 -5.25
N ALA A 188 -26.16 0.86 -4.47
CA ALA A 188 -25.04 1.69 -4.93
C ALA A 188 -23.77 0.87 -5.28
N MET A 189 -23.84 -0.46 -5.26
CA MET A 189 -22.73 -1.39 -5.52
C MET A 189 -22.50 -1.68 -7.02
N VAL A 190 -22.58 -0.66 -7.87
CA VAL A 190 -22.27 -0.78 -9.32
C VAL A 190 -20.79 -0.46 -9.57
N LYS A 191 -20.34 0.74 -9.16
CA LYS A 191 -18.94 1.19 -9.19
C LYS A 191 -18.24 0.84 -7.88
N ASP A 192 -16.97 0.44 -7.96
CA ASP A 192 -16.14 0.03 -6.81
C ASP A 192 -16.80 -1.09 -5.96
N ARG A 193 -17.57 -1.96 -6.65
CA ARG A 193 -18.41 -3.01 -6.05
C ARG A 193 -17.67 -3.83 -5.01
N ASP A 194 -16.47 -4.30 -5.35
CA ASP A 194 -15.70 -5.20 -4.49
C ASP A 194 -15.27 -4.51 -3.18
N TYR A 195 -14.83 -3.25 -3.25
CA TYR A 195 -14.47 -2.45 -2.07
C TYR A 195 -15.70 -2.14 -1.20
N LYS A 196 -16.83 -1.80 -1.84
CA LYS A 196 -18.10 -1.59 -1.15
C LYS A 196 -18.63 -2.86 -0.49
N LEU A 197 -18.49 -4.02 -1.13
CA LEU A 197 -18.86 -5.31 -0.57
C LEU A 197 -18.05 -5.63 0.69
N ILE A 198 -16.74 -5.42 0.65
CA ILE A 198 -15.84 -5.58 1.80
C ILE A 198 -16.27 -4.69 2.96
N ARG A 199 -16.57 -3.41 2.68
CA ARG A 199 -17.03 -2.47 3.70
C ARG A 199 -18.41 -2.80 4.26
N TYR A 200 -19.33 -3.22 3.39
CA TYR A 200 -20.66 -3.67 3.81
C TYR A 200 -20.57 -4.88 4.75
N ALA A 201 -19.72 -5.86 4.43
CA ALA A 201 -19.52 -7.03 5.28
C ALA A 201 -18.97 -6.68 6.67
N GLN A 202 -18.06 -5.68 6.76
CA GLN A 202 -17.55 -5.18 8.04
C GLN A 202 -18.66 -4.66 8.96
N SER A 203 -19.61 -3.90 8.41
CA SER A 203 -20.73 -3.38 9.19
C SER A 203 -21.79 -4.44 9.51
N ARG A 204 -21.98 -5.41 8.61
CA ARG A 204 -23.05 -6.43 8.73
C ARG A 204 -22.68 -7.61 9.62
N PHE A 205 -21.40 -7.98 9.64
CA PHE A 205 -20.86 -9.16 10.32
C PHE A 205 -19.71 -8.72 11.26
N PRO A 206 -20.02 -8.42 12.54
CA PRO A 206 -19.00 -7.98 13.50
C PRO A 206 -17.95 -9.05 13.79
N ASP A 207 -18.37 -10.32 13.82
CA ASP A 207 -17.48 -11.46 14.03
C ASP A 207 -16.54 -11.66 12.82
N PRO A 208 -15.20 -11.68 13.01
CA PRO A 208 -14.24 -11.80 11.92
C PRO A 208 -14.35 -13.11 11.13
N GLU A 209 -14.57 -14.24 11.80
CA GLU A 209 -14.62 -15.55 11.12
C GLU A 209 -15.84 -15.65 10.21
N ILE A 210 -17.02 -15.28 10.74
CA ILE A 210 -18.26 -15.21 9.98
C ILE A 210 -18.11 -14.22 8.82
N ARG A 211 -17.51 -13.05 9.06
CA ARG A 211 -17.31 -12.03 8.04
C ARG A 211 -16.47 -12.52 6.87
N LEU A 212 -15.33 -13.15 7.14
CA LEU A 212 -14.45 -13.68 6.09
C LEU A 212 -15.13 -14.82 5.32
N ALA A 213 -15.86 -15.70 6.01
CA ALA A 213 -16.62 -16.76 5.35
C ALA A 213 -17.71 -16.22 4.41
N GLU A 214 -18.47 -15.22 4.84
CA GLU A 214 -19.49 -14.57 4.01
C GLU A 214 -18.87 -13.80 2.83
N LEU A 215 -17.72 -13.17 3.03
CA LEU A 215 -16.97 -12.53 1.95
C LEU A 215 -16.50 -13.54 0.91
N LEU A 216 -16.01 -14.72 1.30
CA LEU A 216 -15.62 -15.77 0.37
C LEU A 216 -16.83 -16.32 -0.42
N LYS A 217 -17.98 -16.51 0.23
CA LYS A 217 -19.23 -16.89 -0.47
C LYS A 217 -19.63 -15.83 -1.50
N ALA A 218 -19.55 -14.56 -1.13
CA ALA A 218 -19.86 -13.46 -2.03
C ALA A 218 -18.83 -13.36 -3.17
N ALA A 219 -17.55 -13.56 -2.89
CA ALA A 219 -16.47 -13.56 -3.87
C ALA A 219 -16.64 -14.68 -4.92
N GLU A 220 -17.04 -15.88 -4.49
CA GLU A 220 -17.28 -17.00 -5.41
C GLU A 220 -18.48 -16.74 -6.33
N ARG A 221 -19.56 -16.15 -5.80
CA ARG A 221 -20.75 -15.76 -6.59
C ARG A 221 -20.45 -14.64 -7.58
N THR A 222 -19.66 -13.65 -7.16
CA THR A 222 -19.36 -12.44 -7.94
C THR A 222 -18.07 -12.54 -8.76
N LYS A 223 -17.35 -13.67 -8.64
CA LYS A 223 -16.04 -13.94 -9.26
C LYS A 223 -15.02 -12.83 -8.95
N SER A 224 -15.01 -12.35 -7.72
CA SER A 224 -14.15 -11.22 -7.31
C SER A 224 -12.77 -11.69 -6.86
N GLY A 225 -11.76 -11.50 -7.73
CA GLY A 225 -10.35 -11.67 -7.36
C GLY A 225 -9.91 -10.73 -6.23
N THR A 226 -10.41 -9.48 -6.21
CA THR A 226 -10.10 -8.47 -5.17
C THR A 226 -10.50 -8.95 -3.77
N VAL A 227 -11.68 -9.55 -3.62
CA VAL A 227 -12.14 -10.05 -2.31
C VAL A 227 -11.31 -11.26 -1.88
N TYR A 228 -10.99 -12.18 -2.80
CA TYR A 228 -10.09 -13.29 -2.49
C TYR A 228 -8.69 -12.81 -2.08
N GLU A 229 -8.12 -11.85 -2.80
CA GLU A 229 -6.83 -11.23 -2.47
C GLU A 229 -6.84 -10.62 -1.07
N MET A 230 -7.88 -9.86 -0.73
CA MET A 230 -8.02 -9.26 0.60
C MET A 230 -8.11 -10.31 1.71
N VAL A 231 -8.98 -11.32 1.56
CA VAL A 231 -9.14 -12.39 2.55
C VAL A 231 -7.86 -13.19 2.69
N ALA A 232 -7.16 -13.47 1.59
CA ALA A 232 -5.88 -14.18 1.60
C ALA A 232 -4.80 -13.39 2.38
N PHE A 233 -4.73 -12.09 2.18
CA PHE A 233 -3.81 -11.23 2.94
C PHE A 233 -4.15 -11.15 4.42
N HIS A 234 -5.42 -10.94 4.75
CA HIS A 234 -5.87 -10.96 6.14
C HIS A 234 -5.47 -12.28 6.82
N THR A 235 -5.66 -13.38 6.10
CA THR A 235 -5.32 -14.75 6.56
C THR A 235 -3.80 -14.95 6.72
N LEU A 236 -2.99 -14.35 5.83
CA LEU A 236 -1.53 -14.35 5.92
C LEU A 236 -1.04 -13.57 7.14
N GLU A 237 -1.62 -12.40 7.41
CA GLU A 237 -1.32 -11.59 8.60
C GLU A 237 -1.76 -12.30 9.89
N GLY A 238 -2.79 -13.14 9.83
CA GLY A 238 -3.17 -14.06 10.91
C GLY A 238 -2.27 -15.29 11.05
N GLY A 239 -1.23 -15.45 10.22
CA GLY A 239 -0.26 -16.54 10.29
C GLY A 239 -0.69 -17.85 9.60
N ASN A 240 -1.87 -17.89 8.97
CA ASN A 240 -2.36 -19.10 8.29
C ASN A 240 -1.89 -19.14 6.82
N ASN A 241 -0.63 -19.54 6.64
CA ASN A 241 0.02 -19.58 5.33
C ASN A 241 -0.70 -20.48 4.31
N GLU A 242 -1.22 -21.65 4.72
CA GLU A 242 -1.82 -22.59 3.77
C GLU A 242 -3.10 -22.01 3.14
N GLN A 243 -3.98 -21.43 3.97
CA GLN A 243 -5.21 -20.83 3.49
C GLN A 243 -4.95 -19.55 2.70
N ALA A 244 -3.97 -18.73 3.12
CA ALA A 244 -3.54 -17.57 2.35
C ALA A 244 -3.07 -17.97 0.94
N ALA A 245 -2.24 -19.01 0.82
CA ALA A 245 -1.76 -19.49 -0.47
C ALA A 245 -2.90 -19.96 -1.40
N LYS A 246 -3.92 -20.65 -0.85
CA LYS A 246 -5.12 -21.05 -1.61
C LYS A 246 -5.88 -19.82 -2.10
N GLY A 247 -6.06 -18.82 -1.24
CA GLY A 247 -6.72 -17.56 -1.57
C GLY A 247 -6.01 -16.78 -2.68
N PHE A 248 -4.68 -16.62 -2.62
CA PHE A 248 -3.91 -15.94 -3.66
C PHE A 248 -3.97 -16.65 -5.01
N ARG A 249 -3.88 -17.99 -5.03
CA ARG A 249 -4.03 -18.77 -6.27
C ARG A 249 -5.43 -18.60 -6.86
N ARG A 250 -6.47 -18.64 -6.02
CA ARG A 250 -7.84 -18.41 -6.46
C ARG A 250 -8.05 -16.99 -6.99
N ALA A 251 -7.49 -15.98 -6.32
CA ALA A 251 -7.51 -14.61 -6.81
C ALA A 251 -6.85 -14.49 -8.20
N LYS A 252 -5.69 -15.13 -8.38
CA LYS A 252 -4.96 -15.17 -9.66
C LYS A 252 -5.78 -15.77 -10.81
N GLU A 253 -6.53 -16.83 -10.54
CA GLU A 253 -7.43 -17.45 -11.53
C GLU A 253 -8.57 -16.51 -11.96
N LEU A 254 -9.04 -15.66 -11.05
CA LEU A 254 -10.17 -14.77 -11.27
C LEU A 254 -9.78 -13.42 -11.87
N PHE A 255 -8.55 -12.96 -11.64
CA PHE A 255 -8.06 -11.74 -12.29
C PHE A 255 -7.91 -11.96 -13.79
N THR A 256 -8.23 -10.93 -14.57
CA THR A 256 -8.00 -10.90 -16.02
C THR A 256 -6.71 -10.17 -16.36
N ASP A 257 -6.40 -9.11 -15.61
CA ASP A 257 -5.22 -8.27 -15.79
C ASP A 257 -3.92 -9.00 -15.41
N SER A 258 -2.88 -8.84 -16.23
CA SER A 258 -1.60 -9.51 -16.04
C SER A 258 -0.82 -8.98 -14.85
N ALA A 259 -0.91 -7.68 -14.56
CA ALA A 259 -0.23 -7.07 -13.42
C ALA A 259 -0.88 -7.53 -12.10
N ASP A 260 -2.21 -7.68 -12.07
CA ASP A 260 -2.93 -8.27 -10.93
C ASP A 260 -2.58 -9.73 -10.68
N LYS A 261 -2.47 -10.53 -11.75
CA LYS A 261 -2.00 -11.93 -11.66
C LYS A 261 -0.57 -12.02 -11.15
N LEU A 262 0.33 -11.19 -11.68
CA LEU A 262 1.70 -11.09 -11.21
C LEU A 262 1.75 -10.71 -9.73
N ARG A 263 0.92 -9.75 -9.30
CA ARG A 263 0.84 -9.36 -7.89
C ARG A 263 0.50 -10.55 -6.98
N GLN A 264 -0.40 -11.46 -7.41
CA GLN A 264 -0.69 -12.67 -6.63
C GLN A 264 0.52 -13.61 -6.53
N ASP A 265 1.33 -13.71 -7.59
CA ASP A 265 2.59 -14.46 -7.53
C ASP A 265 3.59 -13.82 -6.57
N LEU A 266 3.67 -12.48 -6.53
CA LEU A 266 4.51 -11.76 -5.56
C LEU A 266 4.06 -11.97 -4.11
N HIS A 267 2.75 -12.10 -3.85
CA HIS A 267 2.25 -12.43 -2.52
C HIS A 267 2.64 -13.85 -2.10
N LEU A 268 2.63 -14.80 -3.04
CA LEU A 268 3.12 -16.16 -2.79
C LEU A 268 4.64 -16.16 -2.53
N VAL A 269 5.40 -15.31 -3.21
CA VAL A 269 6.83 -15.11 -2.92
C VAL A 269 7.04 -14.61 -1.50
N GLU A 270 6.29 -13.58 -1.08
CA GLU A 270 6.36 -13.05 0.28
C GLU A 270 5.97 -14.11 1.33
N LEU A 271 4.93 -14.89 1.06
CA LEU A 271 4.52 -16.01 1.91
C LEU A 271 5.65 -17.03 2.09
N GLU A 272 6.32 -17.44 1.01
CA GLU A 272 7.44 -18.38 1.12
C GLU A 272 8.65 -17.76 1.82
N ARG A 273 8.89 -16.45 1.65
CA ARG A 273 9.91 -15.73 2.42
C ARG A 273 9.62 -15.76 3.92
N ARG A 274 8.38 -15.51 4.34
CA ARG A 274 7.97 -15.58 5.76
C ARG A 274 8.15 -16.98 6.37
N ARG A 275 8.16 -18.02 5.53
CA ARG A 275 8.40 -19.42 5.92
C ARG A 275 9.87 -19.84 5.82
N ASP A 276 10.76 -18.90 5.50
CA ASP A 276 12.18 -19.15 5.23
C ASP A 276 12.43 -20.14 4.07
N LYS A 277 11.48 -20.22 3.13
CA LYS A 277 11.54 -21.08 1.94
C LYS A 277 12.01 -20.32 0.71
N ILE A 278 13.21 -19.73 0.81
CA ILE A 278 13.80 -18.92 -0.25
C ILE A 278 13.89 -19.65 -1.61
N PRO A 279 14.25 -20.95 -1.69
CA PRO A 279 14.27 -21.67 -2.97
C PRO A 279 12.90 -21.74 -3.67
N ASP A 280 11.82 -21.90 -2.90
CA ASP A 280 10.45 -21.93 -3.44
C ASP A 280 10.04 -20.53 -3.93
N ALA A 281 10.41 -19.48 -3.20
CA ALA A 281 10.21 -18.09 -3.59
C ALA A 281 10.93 -17.78 -4.93
N ILE A 282 12.18 -18.19 -5.09
CA ILE A 282 12.96 -18.04 -6.33
C ILE A 282 12.31 -18.80 -7.50
N LYS A 283 11.78 -20.01 -7.25
CA LYS A 283 11.09 -20.79 -8.27
C LYS A 283 9.87 -20.05 -8.81
N ILE A 284 9.06 -19.46 -7.92
CA ILE A 284 7.89 -18.65 -8.30
C ILE A 284 8.34 -17.45 -9.14
N LEU A 285 9.37 -16.73 -8.72
CA LEU A 285 9.90 -15.58 -9.46
C LEU A 285 10.42 -15.96 -10.86
N LYS A 286 11.14 -17.08 -10.99
CA LYS A 286 11.64 -17.57 -12.29
C LYS A 286 10.49 -17.93 -13.25
N GLN A 287 9.37 -18.44 -12.72
CA GLN A 287 8.16 -18.70 -13.51
C GLN A 287 7.44 -17.39 -13.90
N ALA A 288 7.26 -16.48 -12.94
CA ALA A 288 6.64 -15.18 -13.17
C ALA A 288 7.41 -14.35 -14.21
N LYS A 289 8.76 -14.35 -14.16
CA LYS A 289 9.60 -13.65 -15.14
C LYS A 289 9.30 -14.08 -16.58
N LYS A 290 9.06 -15.38 -16.80
CA LYS A 290 8.72 -15.91 -18.13
C LYS A 290 7.28 -15.58 -18.53
N ALA A 291 6.35 -15.67 -17.57
CA ALA A 291 4.92 -15.49 -17.82
C ALA A 291 4.52 -14.03 -18.10
N TYR A 292 5.21 -13.06 -17.48
CA TYR A 292 4.84 -11.64 -17.53
C TYR A 292 5.93 -10.76 -18.17
N LYS A 293 6.76 -11.33 -19.06
CA LYS A 293 7.90 -10.63 -19.69
C LYS A 293 7.51 -9.35 -20.46
N ASP A 294 6.24 -9.23 -20.87
CA ASP A 294 5.75 -8.19 -21.77
C ASP A 294 5.07 -7.00 -21.03
N ILE A 295 5.05 -7.01 -19.69
CA ILE A 295 4.49 -5.90 -18.87
C ILE A 295 5.59 -5.19 -18.07
N PRO A 296 5.48 -3.87 -17.81
CA PRO A 296 6.51 -3.11 -17.10
C PRO A 296 6.75 -3.59 -15.66
N GLU A 297 5.77 -4.22 -15.04
CA GLU A 297 5.84 -4.77 -13.68
C GLU A 297 6.75 -5.99 -13.57
N VAL A 298 7.21 -6.58 -14.68
CA VAL A 298 8.23 -7.65 -14.63
C VAL A 298 9.51 -7.20 -13.91
N LYS A 299 9.80 -5.89 -13.89
CA LYS A 299 10.92 -5.32 -13.12
C LYS A 299 10.82 -5.60 -11.61
N ALA A 300 9.60 -5.77 -11.07
CA ALA A 300 9.41 -6.16 -9.68
C ALA A 300 9.98 -7.57 -9.42
N VAL A 301 9.76 -8.49 -10.37
CA VAL A 301 10.28 -9.86 -10.33
C VAL A 301 11.81 -9.84 -10.40
N GLU A 302 12.39 -9.03 -11.29
CA GLU A 302 13.84 -8.91 -11.45
C GLU A 302 14.52 -8.29 -10.23
N GLY A 303 13.89 -7.28 -9.63
CA GLY A 303 14.35 -6.68 -8.38
C GLY A 303 14.36 -7.68 -7.23
N LEU A 304 13.28 -8.46 -7.07
CA LEU A 304 13.21 -9.51 -6.06
C LEU A 304 14.19 -10.65 -6.29
N LEU A 305 14.39 -11.09 -7.53
CA LEU A 305 15.41 -12.08 -7.86
C LEU A 305 16.80 -11.56 -7.48
N THR A 306 17.11 -10.30 -7.77
CA THR A 306 18.40 -9.71 -7.38
C THR A 306 18.60 -9.68 -5.86
N ILE A 307 17.52 -9.49 -5.09
CA ILE A 307 17.56 -9.49 -3.62
C ILE A 307 17.74 -10.91 -3.06
N LEU A 308 17.08 -11.91 -3.65
CA LEU A 308 17.03 -13.29 -3.13
C LEU A 308 18.11 -14.22 -3.71
N ASP A 309 18.59 -13.93 -4.92
CA ASP A 309 19.54 -14.72 -5.72
C ASP A 309 20.55 -13.75 -6.36
N PRO A 310 21.38 -13.05 -5.55
CA PRO A 310 22.27 -12.01 -6.06
C PRO A 310 23.30 -12.61 -7.04
N PRO A 311 23.62 -11.91 -8.14
CA PRO A 311 24.62 -12.38 -9.08
C PRO A 311 25.99 -12.51 -8.40
N SER A 312 26.81 -13.44 -8.90
CA SER A 312 28.17 -13.61 -8.40
C SER A 312 28.96 -12.29 -8.48
N PRO A 313 29.76 -11.94 -7.46
CA PRO A 313 30.56 -10.72 -7.50
C PRO A 313 31.50 -10.74 -8.70
N PRO A 314 31.77 -9.57 -9.32
CA PRO A 314 32.72 -9.49 -10.42
C PRO A 314 34.10 -10.01 -9.97
N LEU A 315 34.76 -10.76 -10.85
CA LEU A 315 36.12 -11.25 -10.60
C LEU A 315 37.03 -10.06 -10.26
N THR A 316 37.61 -10.08 -9.07
CA THR A 316 38.61 -9.09 -8.64
C THR A 316 39.78 -9.11 -9.63
N LYS A 317 40.02 -7.99 -10.31
CA LYS A 317 41.26 -7.81 -11.09
C LYS A 317 42.45 -7.97 -10.13
N PRO A 318 43.52 -8.70 -10.52
CA PRO A 318 44.75 -8.74 -9.73
C PRO A 318 45.23 -7.32 -9.48
N LYS A 319 45.70 -7.03 -8.26
CA LYS A 319 46.48 -5.82 -8.01
C LYS A 319 47.78 -5.96 -8.81
N ASN A 320 47.92 -5.15 -9.85
CA ASN A 320 49.21 -4.87 -10.49
C ASN A 320 50.03 -3.95 -9.59
#